data_AF-A0A4D4M4B6-F1
#
_entry.id   AF-A0A4D4M4B6-F1
#
_cell.length_a   1.000
_cell.length_b   1.000
_cell.length_c   1.000
_cell.angle_alpha   90.00
_cell.angle_beta   90.00
_cell.angle_gamma   90.00
#
_symmetry.space_group_name_H-M   'P 1'
#
loop_
_entity.id
_entity.type
_entity.pdbx_description
1 polymer ?
#
loop_
_entity_poly.entity_id
_entity_poly.type
_entity_poly.pdbx_seq_one_letter_code
_entity_poly.pdbx_strand_id
1 'polypeptide(L)'
;MEHITLLLGIVIVTALVFDFTNGFHDTANAMATTISTGALKPKTAVAMSAVLNLVGAFLSVEVAKTISGGIINEEGIRVEVIFAALVGAILWNLLTWLLGLPSSSSHALFGGLIGAAVMSAGWSSVNGPTIVTKILIPAVAAPVVAGIAAMLATRLTYRIGARADEKATKKGYRAGQIASAGLVSLAHGTNDAQKTMGIITLALVTGGVVAPGSNPRCGSSSRPARPSRWAPTSAAGGSSAPWARA
;
A
#
# COMPACT_ATOMS: atom_id res chain seq x y z
N MET A 1 1.76 -12.52 -27.48
CA MET A 1 1.83 -13.17 -26.16
C MET A 1 3.21 -12.96 -25.53
N GLU A 2 4.31 -13.36 -26.16
CA GLU A 2 5.67 -13.22 -25.59
C GLU A 2 6.06 -11.79 -25.20
N HIS A 3 5.79 -10.79 -26.04
CA HIS A 3 6.09 -9.39 -25.71
C HIS A 3 5.33 -8.84 -24.50
N ILE A 4 4.07 -9.27 -24.31
CA ILE A 4 3.25 -8.85 -23.16
C ILE A 4 3.78 -9.48 -21.88
N THR A 5 4.17 -10.76 -21.92
CA THR A 5 4.78 -11.45 -20.78
C THR A 5 6.13 -10.85 -20.40
N LEU A 6 6.96 -10.48 -21.38
CA LEU A 6 8.24 -9.82 -21.15
C LEU A 6 8.06 -8.43 -20.53
N LEU A 7 7.14 -7.61 -21.05
CA LEU A 7 6.84 -6.28 -20.51
C LEU A 7 6.29 -6.36 -19.08
N LEU A 8 5.39 -7.31 -18.82
CA LEU A 8 4.88 -7.57 -17.47
C LEU A 8 5.99 -7.96 -16.50
N GLY A 9 6.92 -8.81 -16.92
CA GLY A 9 8.13 -9.15 -16.14
C GLY A 9 8.96 -7.91 -15.79
N ILE A 10 9.17 -7.02 -16.77
CA ILE A 10 9.87 -5.74 -16.54
C ILE A 10 9.11 -4.87 -15.53
N VAL A 11 7.78 -4.78 -15.63
CA VAL A 11 6.96 -4.00 -14.68
C VAL A 11 7.07 -4.55 -13.28
N ILE A 12 7.05 -5.87 -13.09
CA ILE A 12 7.22 -6.50 -11.79
C ILE A 12 8.60 -6.16 -11.21
N VAL A 13 9.67 -6.31 -12.00
CA VAL A 13 11.02 -5.94 -11.56
C VAL A 13 11.08 -4.46 -11.20
N THR A 14 10.46 -3.59 -11.99
CA THR A 14 10.41 -2.14 -11.74
C THR A 14 9.63 -1.82 -10.47
N ALA A 15 8.53 -2.51 -10.19
CA ALA A 15 7.77 -2.36 -8.94
C ALA A 15 8.61 -2.78 -7.72
N LEU A 16 9.41 -3.85 -7.83
CA LEU A 16 10.36 -4.25 -6.78
C LEU A 16 11.49 -3.21 -6.59
N VAL A 17 11.98 -2.60 -7.67
CA VAL A 17 12.94 -1.49 -7.59
C VAL A 17 12.32 -0.28 -6.90
N PHE A 18 11.07 0.06 -7.22
CA PHE A 18 10.33 1.10 -6.52
C PHE A 18 10.25 0.81 -5.02
N ASP A 19 9.85 -0.40 -4.64
CA ASP A 19 9.75 -0.85 -3.24
C ASP A 19 11.09 -0.74 -2.51
N PHE A 20 12.17 -1.13 -3.18
CA PHE A 20 13.53 -0.99 -2.66
C PHE A 20 13.92 0.49 -2.43
N THR A 21 13.67 1.37 -3.41
CA THR A 21 13.94 2.80 -3.25
C THR A 21 13.09 3.43 -2.15
N ASN A 22 11.84 2.97 -2.01
CA ASN A 22 10.95 3.40 -0.95
C ASN A 22 11.51 3.01 0.44
N GLY A 23 12.00 1.79 0.59
CA GLY A 23 12.59 1.31 1.84
C GLY A 23 13.75 2.17 2.35
N PHE A 24 14.54 2.80 1.46
CA PHE A 24 15.57 3.76 1.87
C PHE A 24 15.01 5.02 2.54
N HIS A 25 13.97 5.60 1.94
CA HIS A 25 13.28 6.77 2.49
C HIS A 25 12.62 6.43 3.83
N ASP A 26 11.93 5.30 3.90
CA ASP A 26 11.19 4.90 5.09
C ASP A 26 12.09 4.50 6.25
N THR A 27 13.24 3.87 5.97
CA THR A 27 14.25 3.61 6.99
C THR A 27 14.82 4.91 7.54
N ALA A 28 15.09 5.91 6.70
CA ALA A 28 15.58 7.21 7.14
C ALA A 28 14.54 7.90 8.04
N ASN A 29 13.27 7.91 7.64
CA ASN A 29 12.17 8.49 8.41
C ASN A 29 11.98 7.82 9.78
N ALA A 30 12.06 6.48 9.85
CA ALA A 30 11.85 5.73 11.08
C ALA A 30 13.06 5.74 12.03
N MET A 31 14.29 5.74 11.49
CA MET A 31 15.52 5.55 12.28
C MET A 31 16.33 6.82 12.54
N ALA A 32 16.04 7.94 11.89
CA ALA A 32 16.79 9.19 12.08
C ALA A 32 16.87 9.62 13.56
N THR A 33 15.77 9.51 14.31
CA THR A 33 15.72 9.87 15.73
C THR A 33 16.56 8.94 16.60
N THR A 34 16.44 7.62 16.43
CA THR A 34 17.19 6.64 17.24
C THR A 34 18.69 6.64 16.94
N ILE A 35 19.09 7.00 15.72
CA ILE A 35 20.49 7.14 15.32
C ILE A 35 21.06 8.46 15.87
N SER A 36 20.37 9.58 15.69
CA SER A 36 20.83 10.90 16.14
C SER A 36 20.93 11.03 17.66
N THR A 37 20.06 10.35 18.42
CA THR A 37 20.14 10.31 19.90
C THR A 37 21.18 9.33 20.43
N GLY A 38 21.82 8.54 19.56
CA GLY A 38 22.75 7.48 19.93
C GLY A 38 22.09 6.27 20.60
N ALA A 39 20.76 6.12 20.50
CA ALA A 39 20.04 4.99 21.06
C ALA A 39 20.47 3.66 20.39
N LEU A 40 20.66 3.68 19.06
CA LEU A 40 21.16 2.58 18.25
C LEU A 40 22.30 3.03 17.34
N LYS A 41 23.21 2.09 17.03
CA LYS A 41 24.20 2.29 15.97
C LYS A 41 23.51 2.22 14.60
N PRO A 42 23.96 2.99 13.58
CA PRO A 42 23.32 3.03 12.26
C PRO A 42 23.05 1.65 11.65
N LYS A 43 24.05 0.76 11.65
CA LYS A 43 23.91 -0.61 11.09
C LYS A 43 22.82 -1.43 11.80
N THR A 44 22.73 -1.32 13.13
CA THR A 44 21.73 -2.03 13.92
C THR A 44 20.33 -1.46 13.70
N ALA A 45 20.20 -0.14 13.61
CA ALA A 45 18.94 0.54 13.34
C ALA A 45 18.38 0.14 11.96
N VAL A 46 19.22 0.14 10.93
CA VAL A 46 18.84 -0.29 9.57
C VAL A 46 18.45 -1.77 9.54
N ALA A 47 19.23 -2.65 10.19
CA ALA A 47 18.90 -4.08 10.26
C ALA A 47 17.57 -4.33 10.98
N MET A 48 17.32 -3.64 12.09
CA MET A 48 16.05 -3.69 12.81
C MET A 48 14.89 -3.23 11.93
N SER A 49 15.06 -2.11 11.21
CA SER A 49 14.05 -1.58 10.30
C SER A 49 13.75 -2.56 9.16
N ALA A 50 14.77 -3.16 8.55
CA ALA A 50 14.60 -4.13 7.48
C ALA A 50 13.82 -5.37 7.94
N VAL A 51 14.16 -5.93 9.11
CA VAL A 51 13.44 -7.08 9.68
C VAL A 51 11.99 -6.72 10.00
N LEU A 52 11.75 -5.56 10.62
CA LEU A 52 10.39 -5.15 11.00
C LEU A 52 9.54 -4.76 9.79
N ASN A 53 10.12 -4.18 8.74
CA ASN A 53 9.42 -3.94 7.47
C ASN A 53 9.02 -5.28 6.84
N LEU A 54 9.92 -6.26 6.81
CA LEU A 54 9.62 -7.59 6.31
C LEU A 54 8.51 -8.27 7.13
N VAL A 55 8.58 -8.22 8.46
CA VAL A 55 7.53 -8.75 9.34
C VAL A 55 6.21 -8.03 9.08
N GLY A 56 6.22 -6.70 8.97
CA GLY A 56 5.04 -5.88 8.68
C GLY A 56 4.37 -6.28 7.36
N ALA A 57 5.18 -6.54 6.32
CA ALA A 57 4.69 -7.03 5.04
C ALA A 57 3.92 -8.35 5.16
N PHE A 58 4.31 -9.24 6.08
CA PHE A 58 3.62 -10.51 6.32
C PHE A 58 2.46 -10.43 7.32
N LEU A 59 2.44 -9.46 8.23
CA LEU A 59 1.33 -9.27 9.16
C LEU A 59 0.06 -8.76 8.46
N SER A 60 0.23 -8.09 7.32
CA SER A 60 -0.89 -7.61 6.53
C SER A 60 -1.34 -8.65 5.50
N VAL A 61 -2.12 -9.64 5.95
CA VAL A 61 -2.72 -10.67 5.07
C VAL A 61 -4.09 -10.23 4.51
N GLU A 62 -4.56 -9.02 4.84
CA GLU A 62 -5.97 -8.66 4.72
C GLU A 62 -6.29 -7.78 3.49
N VAL A 63 -5.30 -7.29 2.75
CA VAL A 63 -5.50 -6.19 1.77
C VAL A 63 -4.94 -6.51 0.40
N ALA A 64 -5.17 -7.72 -0.10
CA ALA A 64 -5.18 -7.91 -1.55
C ALA A 64 -6.45 -7.31 -2.20
N LYS A 65 -7.48 -6.98 -1.40
CA LYS A 65 -8.80 -6.54 -1.88
C LYS A 65 -8.96 -5.05 -2.17
N THR A 66 -8.02 -4.18 -1.77
CA THR A 66 -8.35 -2.75 -1.61
C THR A 66 -7.58 -1.79 -2.52
N ILE A 67 -6.49 -2.23 -3.17
CA ILE A 67 -5.63 -1.32 -3.97
C ILE A 67 -5.89 -1.39 -5.49
N SER A 68 -6.73 -2.32 -5.96
CA SER A 68 -7.43 -2.11 -7.25
C SER A 68 -8.55 -1.06 -7.13
N GLY A 69 -8.70 -0.42 -5.95
CA GLY A 69 -9.86 0.35 -5.48
C GLY A 69 -10.09 1.72 -6.14
N GLY A 70 -10.19 1.77 -7.47
CA GLY A 70 -10.96 2.80 -8.16
C GLY A 70 -10.34 4.20 -8.24
N ILE A 71 -9.00 4.32 -8.13
CA ILE A 71 -8.29 5.59 -8.44
C ILE A 71 -8.22 5.79 -9.96
N ILE A 72 -7.96 4.70 -10.70
CA ILE A 72 -7.83 4.70 -12.15
C ILE A 72 -8.83 3.70 -12.71
N ASN A 73 -9.55 4.09 -13.76
CA ASN A 73 -10.41 3.17 -14.50
C ASN A 73 -9.52 2.17 -15.26
N GLU A 74 -9.65 0.89 -14.92
CA GLU A 74 -8.83 -0.19 -15.50
C GLU A 74 -9.12 -0.40 -17.00
N GLU A 75 -10.28 0.07 -17.48
CA GLU A 75 -10.67 0.05 -18.89
C GLU A 75 -9.80 1.02 -19.72
N GLY A 76 -8.94 0.46 -20.56
CA GLY A 76 -8.12 1.23 -21.51
C GLY A 76 -6.71 1.59 -21.03
N ILE A 77 -6.37 1.31 -19.76
CA ILE A 77 -4.99 1.38 -19.28
C ILE A 77 -4.23 0.18 -19.83
N ARG A 78 -3.03 0.40 -20.36
CA ARG A 78 -2.14 -0.67 -20.82
C ARG A 78 -0.94 -0.83 -19.89
N VAL A 79 -0.25 -1.97 -19.98
CA VAL A 79 0.91 -2.29 -19.13
C VAL A 79 2.04 -1.24 -19.28
N GLU A 80 2.20 -0.64 -20.47
CA GLU A 80 3.21 0.41 -20.70
C GLU A 80 2.94 1.68 -19.88
N VAL A 81 1.66 1.97 -19.59
CA VAL A 81 1.27 3.14 -18.78
C VAL A 81 1.68 2.95 -17.33
N ILE A 82 1.48 1.74 -16.80
CA ILE A 82 1.91 1.36 -15.45
C ILE A 82 3.43 1.41 -15.35
N PHE A 83 4.13 0.93 -16.37
CA PHE A 83 5.59 1.04 -16.45
C PHE A 83 6.05 2.51 -16.39
N ALA A 84 5.48 3.38 -17.23
CA ALA A 84 5.80 4.80 -17.24
C ALA A 84 5.51 5.49 -15.89
N ALA A 85 4.40 5.13 -15.25
CA ALA A 85 4.06 5.61 -13.91
C ALA A 85 5.12 5.24 -12.86
N LEU A 86 5.57 3.98 -12.85
CA LEU A 86 6.60 3.51 -11.93
C LEU A 86 7.95 4.18 -12.18
N VAL A 87 8.34 4.33 -13.44
CA VAL A 87 9.57 5.05 -13.80
C VAL A 87 9.50 6.49 -13.28
N GLY A 88 8.39 7.20 -13.50
CA GLY A 88 8.20 8.56 -12.98
C GLY A 88 8.30 8.62 -11.46
N ALA A 89 7.67 7.69 -10.74
CA ALA A 89 7.74 7.60 -9.29
C ALA A 89 9.16 7.32 -8.78
N ILE A 90 9.87 6.38 -9.40
CA ILE A 90 11.27 6.03 -9.05
C ILE A 90 12.19 7.23 -9.30
N LEU A 91 12.08 7.89 -10.46
CA LEU A 91 12.90 9.05 -10.77
C LEU A 91 12.67 10.18 -9.75
N TRP A 92 11.42 10.40 -9.33
CA TRP A 92 11.11 11.36 -8.26
C TRP A 92 11.71 10.95 -6.91
N ASN A 93 11.60 9.69 -6.53
CA ASN A 93 12.20 9.16 -5.30
C ASN A 93 13.73 9.30 -5.30
N LEU A 94 14.39 8.99 -6.42
CA LEU A 94 15.84 9.12 -6.55
C LEU A 94 16.28 10.58 -6.57
N LEU A 95 15.55 11.46 -7.24
CA LEU A 95 15.84 12.90 -7.27
C LEU A 95 15.75 13.51 -5.88
N THR A 96 14.64 13.26 -5.17
CA THR A 96 14.43 13.80 -3.82
C THR A 96 15.45 13.23 -2.82
N TRP A 97 15.82 11.96 -2.97
CA TRP A 97 16.91 11.36 -2.22
C TRP A 97 18.26 12.03 -2.50
N LEU A 98 18.60 12.24 -3.78
CA LEU A 98 19.86 12.89 -4.19
C LEU A 98 19.97 14.32 -3.64
N LEU A 99 18.84 15.02 -3.54
CA LEU A 99 18.76 16.37 -2.98
C LEU A 99 18.59 16.40 -1.44
N GLY A 100 18.48 15.24 -0.78
CA GLY A 100 18.27 15.15 0.67
C GLY A 100 16.91 15.70 1.13
N LEU A 101 15.91 15.75 0.26
CA LEU A 101 14.59 16.27 0.57
C LEU A 101 13.69 15.18 1.16
N PRO A 102 12.98 15.43 2.28
CA PRO A 102 11.98 14.50 2.77
C PRO A 102 10.83 14.42 1.76
N SER A 103 10.57 13.23 1.24
CA SER A 103 9.56 12.98 0.22
C SER A 103 8.67 11.81 0.60
N SER A 104 7.42 11.82 0.14
CA SER A 104 6.48 10.71 0.30
C SER A 104 6.45 9.88 -0.97
N SER A 105 6.99 8.67 -0.92
CA SER A 105 6.96 7.75 -2.07
C SER A 105 5.53 7.33 -2.44
N SER A 106 4.59 7.32 -1.50
CA SER A 106 3.17 7.09 -1.79
C SER A 106 2.62 8.16 -2.74
N HIS A 107 2.96 9.44 -2.49
CA HIS A 107 2.55 10.53 -3.37
C HIS A 107 3.31 10.52 -4.70
N ALA A 108 4.59 10.14 -4.69
CA ALA A 108 5.36 9.93 -5.91
C ALA A 108 4.70 8.87 -6.81
N LEU A 109 4.28 7.75 -6.21
CA LEU A 109 3.58 6.67 -6.90
C LEU A 109 2.22 7.11 -7.45
N PHE A 110 1.37 7.71 -6.60
CA PHE A 110 0.06 8.19 -7.06
C PHE A 110 0.19 9.27 -8.12
N GLY A 111 1.12 10.21 -7.96
CA GLY A 111 1.42 11.23 -8.95
C GLY A 111 1.88 10.64 -10.28
N GLY A 112 2.77 9.63 -10.24
CA GLY A 112 3.19 8.89 -11.43
C GLY A 112 2.03 8.17 -12.12
N LEU A 113 1.18 7.47 -11.35
CA LEU A 113 0.01 6.76 -11.85
C LEU A 113 -1.03 7.70 -12.47
N ILE A 114 -1.39 8.76 -11.77
CA ILE A 114 -2.35 9.77 -12.24
C ILE A 114 -1.79 10.47 -13.49
N GLY A 115 -0.53 10.90 -13.46
CA GLY A 115 0.11 11.57 -14.60
C GLY A 115 0.14 10.69 -15.85
N ALA A 116 0.56 9.43 -15.71
CA ALA A 116 0.58 8.49 -16.82
C ALA A 116 -0.82 8.17 -17.35
N ALA A 117 -1.82 8.00 -16.47
CA ALA A 117 -3.21 7.77 -16.86
C ALA A 117 -3.80 8.95 -17.63
N VAL A 118 -3.60 10.19 -17.14
CA VAL A 118 -4.09 11.41 -17.81
C VAL A 118 -3.43 11.57 -19.18
N MET A 119 -2.13 11.29 -19.32
CA MET A 119 -1.44 11.35 -20.61
C MET A 119 -1.91 10.26 -21.58
N SER A 120 -2.27 9.08 -21.08
CA SER A 120 -2.68 7.96 -21.93
C SER A 120 -4.16 7.99 -22.33
N ALA A 121 -5.05 8.40 -21.43
CA ALA A 121 -6.50 8.23 -21.57
C ALA A 121 -7.29 9.49 -21.19
N GLY A 122 -6.61 10.61 -20.94
CA GLY A 122 -7.22 11.89 -20.59
C GLY A 122 -7.72 11.97 -19.15
N TRP A 123 -8.23 13.14 -18.77
CA TRP A 123 -8.71 13.42 -17.41
C TRP A 123 -9.91 12.56 -16.97
N SER A 124 -10.68 12.01 -17.91
CA SER A 124 -11.80 11.09 -17.64
C SER A 124 -11.36 9.72 -17.12
N SER A 125 -10.09 9.35 -17.27
CA SER A 125 -9.54 8.09 -16.77
C SER A 125 -9.32 8.06 -15.26
N VAL A 126 -9.42 9.22 -14.61
CA VAL A 126 -9.06 9.42 -13.21
C VAL A 126 -10.29 9.83 -12.40
N ASN A 127 -10.51 9.16 -11.26
CA ASN A 127 -11.61 9.48 -10.37
C ASN A 127 -11.20 10.60 -9.38
N GLY A 128 -11.51 11.86 -9.73
CA GLY A 128 -11.24 13.04 -8.90
C GLY A 128 -11.75 12.93 -7.46
N PRO A 129 -13.04 12.56 -7.23
CA PRO A 129 -13.55 12.30 -5.88
C PRO A 129 -12.75 11.26 -5.09
N THR A 130 -12.33 10.17 -5.72
CA THR A 130 -11.47 9.16 -5.08
C THR A 130 -10.11 9.73 -4.71
N ILE A 131 -9.47 10.54 -5.58
CA ILE A 131 -8.20 11.21 -5.26
C ILE A 131 -8.35 12.10 -4.01
N VAL A 132 -9.40 12.91 -3.96
CA VAL A 132 -9.61 13.81 -2.82
C VAL A 132 -9.76 12.99 -1.53
N THR A 133 -10.62 11.97 -1.55
CA THR A 133 -10.97 11.21 -0.35
C THR A 133 -9.88 10.24 0.12
N LYS A 134 -9.13 9.62 -0.82
CA LYS A 134 -8.14 8.58 -0.51
C LYS A 134 -6.70 9.10 -0.46
N ILE A 135 -6.40 10.25 -1.08
CA ILE A 135 -5.04 10.79 -1.16
C ILE A 135 -4.98 12.13 -0.43
N LEU A 136 -5.72 13.14 -0.88
CA LEU A 136 -5.57 14.52 -0.36
C LEU A 136 -6.01 14.67 1.09
N ILE A 137 -7.18 14.13 1.46
CA ILE A 137 -7.68 14.22 2.84
C ILE A 137 -6.70 13.54 3.82
N PRO A 138 -6.29 12.27 3.62
CA PRO A 138 -5.29 11.64 4.49
C PRO A 138 -3.94 12.37 4.50
N ALA A 139 -3.49 12.91 3.36
CA ALA A 139 -2.22 13.62 3.27
C ALA A 139 -2.16 14.87 4.17
N VAL A 140 -3.27 15.60 4.29
CA VAL A 140 -3.37 16.78 5.16
C VAL A 140 -3.71 16.38 6.60
N ALA A 141 -4.61 15.40 6.78
CA ALA A 141 -5.05 14.98 8.10
C ALA A 141 -3.94 14.27 8.90
N ALA A 142 -3.11 13.43 8.25
CA ALA A 142 -2.11 12.63 8.94
C ALA A 142 -1.07 13.46 9.71
N PRO A 143 -0.44 14.52 9.14
CA PRO A 143 0.45 15.40 9.89
C PRO A 143 -0.22 16.09 11.08
N VAL A 144 -1.49 16.51 10.94
CA VAL A 144 -2.24 17.18 12.01
C VAL A 144 -2.50 16.21 13.17
N VAL A 145 -3.00 15.01 12.86
CA VAL A 145 -3.27 13.97 13.85
C VAL A 145 -1.96 13.54 14.53
N ALA A 146 -0.90 13.31 13.76
CA ALA A 146 0.42 12.97 14.29
C ALA A 146 0.98 14.08 15.19
N GLY A 147 0.82 15.35 14.80
CA GLY A 147 1.24 16.50 15.59
C GLY A 147 0.50 16.62 16.92
N ILE A 148 -0.82 16.43 16.92
CA ILE A 148 -1.63 16.42 18.16
C ILE A 148 -1.21 15.24 19.05
N ALA A 149 -1.08 14.04 18.49
CA ALA A 149 -0.65 12.86 19.22
C ALA A 149 0.75 13.05 19.83
N ALA A 150 1.70 13.59 19.06
CA ALA A 150 3.05 13.89 19.53
C ALA A 150 3.04 14.93 20.65
N MET A 151 2.22 15.98 20.54
CA MET A 151 2.06 17.01 21.59
C MET A 151 1.53 16.40 22.89
N LEU A 152 0.47 15.58 22.81
CA LEU A 152 -0.14 14.93 23.97
C LEU A 152 0.82 13.94 24.62
N ALA A 153 1.48 13.10 23.82
CA ALA A 153 2.47 12.14 24.28
C ALA A 153 3.62 12.87 24.99
N THR A 154 4.17 13.91 24.38
CA THR A 154 5.25 14.72 24.96
C THR A 154 4.81 15.33 26.30
N ARG A 155 3.63 15.96 26.36
CA ARG A 155 3.11 16.58 27.60
C ARG A 155 2.89 15.55 28.71
N LEU A 156 2.38 14.37 28.38
CA LEU A 156 2.20 13.26 29.32
C LEU A 156 3.55 12.79 29.87
N THR A 157 4.51 12.60 28.97
CA THR A 157 5.85 12.13 29.31
C THR A 157 6.60 13.11 30.22
N TYR A 158 6.50 14.42 29.98
CA TYR A 158 7.04 15.43 30.91
C TYR A 158 6.35 15.41 32.29
N ARG A 159 5.03 15.21 32.33
CA ARG A 159 4.29 15.14 33.61
C ARG A 159 4.68 13.92 34.44
N ILE A 160 4.83 12.75 33.81
CA ILE A 160 5.22 11.51 34.50
C ILE A 160 6.70 11.58 34.92
N GLY A 161 7.57 12.13 34.06
CA GLY A 161 9.01 12.24 34.31
C GLY A 161 9.41 13.30 35.33
N ALA A 162 8.51 14.19 35.75
CA ALA A 162 8.82 15.34 36.61
C ALA A 162 9.38 14.97 38.00
N ARG A 163 9.21 13.72 38.46
CA ARG A 163 9.70 13.23 39.75
C ARG A 163 10.59 11.98 39.64
N ALA A 164 11.02 11.63 38.43
CA ALA A 164 11.74 10.39 38.17
C ALA A 164 13.28 10.57 38.26
N ASP A 165 13.99 9.53 38.70
CA ASP A 165 15.44 9.50 38.73
C ASP A 165 16.05 9.66 37.33
N GLU A 166 17.08 10.51 37.20
CA GLU A 166 17.62 10.91 35.89
C GLU A 166 18.25 9.74 35.12
N LYS A 167 18.88 8.78 35.82
CA LYS A 167 19.51 7.61 35.18
C LYS A 167 18.46 6.60 34.73
N ALA A 168 17.47 6.31 35.57
CA ALA A 168 16.35 5.44 35.21
C ALA A 168 15.56 6.02 34.02
N THR A 169 15.36 7.33 34.02
CA THR A 169 14.65 8.09 32.99
C THR A 169 15.36 7.99 31.63
N LYS A 170 16.69 8.23 31.58
CA LYS A 170 17.48 8.09 30.33
C LYS A 170 17.40 6.68 29.74
N LYS A 171 17.44 5.63 30.57
CA LYS A 171 17.30 4.23 30.11
C LYS A 171 15.90 3.96 29.56
N GLY A 172 14.86 4.46 30.22
CA GLY A 172 13.47 4.35 29.78
C GLY A 172 13.22 5.03 28.44
N TYR A 173 13.67 6.27 28.27
CA TYR A 173 13.55 6.99 26.99
C TYR A 173 14.28 6.30 25.85
N ARG A 174 15.48 5.76 26.11
CA ARG A 174 16.23 5.00 25.10
C ARG A 174 15.44 3.78 24.64
N ALA A 175 14.89 2.99 25.58
CA ALA A 175 14.07 1.83 25.23
C ALA A 175 12.78 2.23 24.50
N GLY A 176 12.11 3.30 24.95
CA GLY A 176 10.90 3.82 24.32
C GLY A 176 11.13 4.32 22.89
N GLN A 177 12.25 5.00 22.62
CA GLN A 177 12.62 5.44 21.27
C GLN A 177 12.87 4.25 20.34
N ILE A 178 13.57 3.22 20.81
CA ILE A 178 13.83 2.00 20.03
C ILE A 178 12.52 1.28 19.72
N ALA A 179 11.65 1.11 20.72
CA ALA A 179 10.34 0.49 20.54
C ALA A 179 9.46 1.28 19.56
N SER A 180 9.40 2.60 19.70
CA SER A 180 8.64 3.48 18.81
C SER A 180 9.15 3.44 17.38
N ALA A 181 10.46 3.54 17.15
CA ALA A 181 11.06 3.42 15.82
C ALA A 181 10.80 2.04 15.20
N GLY A 182 10.79 1.00 16.02
CA GLY A 182 10.40 -0.34 15.60
C GLY A 182 8.94 -0.42 15.16
N LEU A 183 8.01 0.14 15.93
CA LEU A 183 6.59 0.21 15.58
C LEU A 183 6.35 1.00 14.30
N VAL A 184 7.06 2.11 14.09
CA VAL A 184 7.01 2.89 12.84
C VAL A 184 7.50 2.06 11.66
N SER A 185 8.62 1.33 11.82
CA SER A 185 9.12 0.44 10.75
C SER A 185 8.16 -0.70 10.43
N LEU A 186 7.51 -1.27 11.45
CA LEU A 186 6.49 -2.28 11.26
C LEU A 186 5.29 -1.72 10.48
N ALA A 187 4.85 -0.51 10.83
CA ALA A 187 3.76 0.18 10.15
C ALA A 187 4.10 0.53 8.70
N HIS A 188 5.34 0.95 8.40
CA HIS A 188 5.80 1.12 7.02
C HIS A 188 5.69 -0.20 6.24
N GLY A 189 6.23 -1.30 6.76
CA GLY A 189 6.14 -2.62 6.12
C GLY A 189 4.70 -3.06 5.81
N THR A 190 3.76 -2.81 6.72
CA THR A 190 2.34 -3.13 6.48
C THR A 190 1.71 -2.31 5.35
N ASN A 191 2.17 -1.08 5.12
CA ASN A 191 1.63 -0.19 4.10
C ASN A 191 2.34 -0.36 2.74
N ASP A 192 3.65 -0.55 2.73
CA ASP A 192 4.48 -0.62 1.53
C ASP A 192 4.20 -1.90 0.74
N ALA A 193 4.12 -3.04 1.44
CA ALA A 193 3.77 -4.31 0.84
C ALA A 193 2.45 -4.24 0.07
N GLN A 194 1.43 -3.58 0.64
CA GLN A 194 0.13 -3.44 -0.01
C GLN A 194 0.22 -2.60 -1.29
N LYS A 195 0.95 -1.48 -1.26
CA LYS A 195 1.14 -0.61 -2.44
C LYS A 195 1.78 -1.37 -3.59
N THR A 196 2.87 -2.07 -3.33
CA THR A 196 3.61 -2.85 -4.33
C THR A 196 2.78 -4.02 -4.85
N MET A 197 2.07 -4.75 -3.97
CA MET A 197 1.13 -5.79 -4.38
C MET A 197 -0.03 -5.25 -5.24
N GLY A 198 -0.54 -4.06 -4.94
CA GLY A 198 -1.59 -3.41 -5.70
C GLY A 198 -1.16 -3.07 -7.13
N ILE A 199 0.03 -2.51 -7.31
CA ILE A 199 0.60 -2.22 -8.64
C ILE A 199 0.80 -3.51 -9.43
N ILE A 200 1.39 -4.54 -8.83
CA ILE A 200 1.64 -5.82 -9.50
C ILE A 200 0.31 -6.44 -9.92
N THR A 201 -0.71 -6.39 -9.06
CA THR A 201 -2.05 -6.89 -9.39
C THR A 201 -2.67 -6.12 -10.55
N LEU A 202 -2.59 -4.78 -10.53
CA LEU A 202 -3.07 -3.94 -11.63
C LEU A 202 -2.36 -4.31 -12.95
N ALA A 203 -1.03 -4.49 -12.93
CA ALA A 203 -0.28 -4.90 -14.10
C ALA A 203 -0.69 -6.28 -14.63
N LEU A 204 -0.98 -7.23 -13.74
CA LEU A 204 -1.44 -8.57 -14.08
C LEU A 204 -2.85 -8.58 -14.69
N VAL A 205 -3.76 -7.78 -14.15
CA VAL A 205 -5.14 -7.63 -14.66
C VAL A 205 -5.11 -6.95 -16.03
N THR A 206 -4.40 -5.83 -16.15
CA THR A 206 -4.23 -5.11 -17.42
C THR A 206 -3.51 -5.94 -18.47
N GLY A 207 -2.57 -6.79 -18.06
CA GLY A 207 -1.86 -7.72 -18.95
C GLY A 207 -2.70 -8.92 -19.41
N GLY A 208 -3.94 -9.07 -18.93
CA GLY A 208 -4.84 -10.16 -19.29
C GLY A 208 -4.44 -11.53 -18.71
N VAL A 209 -3.52 -11.57 -17.74
CA VAL A 209 -3.05 -12.80 -17.09
C VAL A 209 -4.01 -13.24 -15.99
N VAL A 210 -4.67 -12.27 -15.37
CA VAL A 210 -5.54 -12.43 -14.20
C VAL A 210 -6.88 -11.78 -14.52
N ALA A 211 -8.00 -12.48 -14.31
CA ALA A 211 -9.32 -11.94 -14.62
C ALA A 211 -9.64 -10.74 -13.70
N PRO A 212 -10.40 -9.73 -14.16
CA PRO A 212 -10.87 -8.66 -13.30
C PRO A 212 -11.58 -9.22 -12.06
N GLY A 213 -11.11 -8.87 -10.86
CA GLY A 213 -11.66 -9.35 -9.59
C GLY A 213 -11.13 -10.70 -9.07
N SER A 214 -10.16 -11.34 -9.72
CA SER A 214 -9.52 -12.53 -9.11
C SER A 214 -8.54 -12.12 -8.00
N ASN A 215 -8.93 -12.40 -6.76
CA ASN A 215 -8.11 -12.24 -5.57
C ASN A 215 -6.83 -13.11 -5.68
N PRO A 216 -5.63 -12.61 -5.31
CA PRO A 216 -4.44 -13.43 -5.15
C PRO A 216 -4.72 -14.55 -4.16
N ARG A 217 -4.86 -15.78 -4.66
CA ARG A 217 -5.17 -16.95 -3.84
C ARG A 217 -3.91 -17.43 -3.14
N CYS A 218 -3.55 -16.81 -2.02
CA CYS A 218 -2.65 -17.42 -1.06
C CYS A 218 -3.48 -17.91 0.14
N GLY A 219 -3.82 -19.20 0.11
CA GLY A 219 -4.20 -19.95 1.32
C GLY A 219 -5.63 -19.77 1.86
N SER A 220 -6.66 -20.13 1.10
CA SER A 220 -7.82 -20.78 1.71
C SER A 220 -8.52 -21.70 0.70
N SER A 221 -8.59 -22.97 1.03
CA SER A 221 -9.29 -24.00 0.29
C SER A 221 -10.81 -23.82 0.45
N SER A 222 -11.44 -23.02 -0.39
CA SER A 222 -12.89 -23.09 -0.59
C SER A 222 -13.16 -23.84 -1.89
N ARG A 223 -13.49 -25.13 -1.74
CA ARG A 223 -14.10 -25.93 -2.81
C ARG A 223 -15.34 -25.20 -3.34
N PRO A 224 -15.63 -25.23 -4.65
CA PRO A 224 -16.89 -24.70 -5.16
C PRO A 224 -18.05 -25.47 -4.53
N ALA A 225 -19.05 -24.73 -4.04
CA ALA A 225 -20.24 -25.31 -3.44
C ALA A 225 -20.93 -26.25 -4.47
N ARG A 226 -21.09 -27.52 -4.10
CA ARG A 226 -21.95 -28.45 -4.84
C ARG A 226 -23.39 -27.89 -4.84
N PRO A 227 -24.11 -27.90 -5.98
CA PRO A 227 -25.53 -27.58 -5.98
C PRO A 227 -26.26 -28.56 -5.05
N SER A 228 -27.08 -28.04 -4.15
CA SER A 228 -27.87 -28.84 -3.20
C SER A 228 -28.86 -29.71 -3.96
N ARG A 229 -28.83 -31.01 -3.65
CA ARG A 229 -29.61 -32.09 -4.26
C ARG A 229 -31.03 -32.19 -3.68
N TRP A 230 -31.70 -31.05 -3.50
CA TRP A 230 -33.03 -30.97 -2.89
C TRP A 230 -33.89 -29.94 -3.64
N ALA A 231 -34.44 -30.35 -4.77
CA ALA A 231 -35.67 -29.78 -5.31
C ALA A 231 -36.79 -30.81 -5.06
N PRO A 232 -37.87 -30.47 -4.35
CA PRO A 232 -39.01 -31.37 -4.25
C PRO A 232 -39.76 -31.38 -5.58
N THR A 233 -39.82 -32.55 -6.19
CA THR A 233 -40.78 -32.92 -7.23
C THR A 233 -42.18 -33.01 -6.63
N SER A 234 -43.14 -32.26 -7.14
CA SER A 234 -44.56 -32.64 -7.09
C SER A 234 -45.28 -32.13 -8.33
N ALA A 235 -45.87 -33.08 -9.05
CA ALA A 235 -46.57 -32.92 -10.30
C ALA A 235 -48.06 -32.56 -10.12
N ALA A 236 -48.65 -32.13 -11.25
CA ALA A 236 -50.00 -32.45 -11.74
C ALA A 236 -51.04 -31.31 -11.87
N GLY A 237 -51.62 -31.24 -13.08
CA GLY A 237 -52.91 -30.61 -13.44
C GLY A 237 -52.82 -29.14 -13.82
N GLY A 238 -53.31 -28.63 -14.94
CA GLY A 238 -54.17 -29.15 -16.00
C GLY A 238 -54.83 -27.95 -16.70
N SER A 239 -54.95 -28.03 -18.03
CA SER A 239 -55.88 -27.30 -18.91
C SER A 239 -55.68 -25.81 -19.29
N SER A 240 -55.87 -25.59 -20.60
CA SER A 240 -56.30 -24.39 -21.34
C SER A 240 -55.27 -23.33 -21.77
N ALA A 241 -55.13 -23.24 -23.10
CA ALA A 241 -54.48 -22.21 -23.91
C ALA A 241 -55.39 -20.95 -24.07
N PRO A 242 -55.23 -20.10 -25.11
CA PRO A 242 -54.12 -19.23 -25.50
C PRO A 242 -54.57 -17.74 -25.69
N TRP A 243 -53.65 -16.78 -25.62
CA TRP A 243 -53.74 -15.45 -26.28
C TRP A 243 -52.44 -14.69 -25.95
N ALA A 244 -51.97 -13.68 -26.67
CA ALA A 244 -51.89 -13.30 -28.08
C ALA A 244 -50.85 -12.17 -28.12
N ARG A 245 -50.19 -12.01 -29.26
CA ARG A 245 -49.13 -11.03 -29.52
C ARG A 245 -49.63 -9.58 -29.34
N ALA A 246 -48.74 -8.70 -28.88
CA ALA A 246 -48.45 -7.38 -29.45
C ALA A 246 -47.09 -6.93 -28.92
#